data_AF-A0A4Y8CCM5-F1
#
_entry.id   AF-A0A4Y8CCM5-F1
#
_cell.length_a   1.000
_cell.length_b   1.000
_cell.length_c   1.000
_cell.angle_alpha   90.00
_cell.angle_beta   90.00
_cell.angle_gamma   90.00
#
_symmetry.space_group_name_H-M   'P 1'
#
loop_
_entity.id
_entity.type
_entity.pdbx_description
1 polymer ?
#
loop_
_entity_poly.entity_id
_entity_poly.type
_entity_poly.pdbx_seq_one_letter_code
_entity_poly.pdbx_strand_id
1 'polypeptide(L)'
;IDNFDKNIPLFKVPNRQIYTQIPSEAKFLMYEGGENFLKTFKDEIDMFLIFQSSSLNDEKNVTIPLNFKPLYRNFLGSDTYGIYEL
;
A
#
# COMPACT_ATOMS: atom_id res chain seq x y z
N ILE A 1 7.12 -4.94 24.45
CA ILE A 1 6.48 -4.25 23.30
C ILE A 1 6.65 -2.72 23.44
N ASP A 2 7.54 -2.25 24.31
CA ASP A 2 7.45 -0.91 24.90
C ASP A 2 8.41 0.14 24.34
N ASN A 3 8.90 -0.04 23.10
CA ASN A 3 9.81 0.93 22.48
C ASN A 3 9.29 1.40 21.11
N PHE A 4 8.07 1.92 21.09
CA PHE A 4 7.51 2.56 19.91
C PHE A 4 7.37 4.07 20.16
N ASP A 5 7.71 4.89 19.17
CA ASP A 5 7.63 6.34 19.29
C ASP A 5 6.16 6.79 19.41
N LYS A 6 5.79 7.32 20.57
CA LYS A 6 4.44 7.82 20.84
C LYS A 6 4.16 9.19 20.23
N ASN A 7 5.19 9.85 19.67
CA ASN A 7 5.06 11.18 19.08
C ASN A 7 4.80 11.15 17.57
N ILE A 8 4.70 9.97 16.95
CA ILE A 8 4.37 9.83 15.54
C ILE A 8 3.10 10.65 15.24
N PRO A 9 3.12 11.58 14.26
CA PRO A 9 2.01 12.50 13.99
C PRO A 9 0.66 11.81 13.81
N LEU A 10 0.68 10.60 13.25
CA LEU A 10 -0.51 9.77 13.02
C LEU A 10 -1.29 9.48 14.32
N PHE A 11 -0.62 9.41 15.47
CA PHE A 11 -1.25 9.14 16.77
C PHE A 11 -2.04 10.32 17.32
N LYS A 12 -1.82 11.52 16.78
CA LYS A 12 -2.52 12.74 17.19
C LYS A 12 -3.80 12.96 16.40
N VAL A 13 -4.11 12.12 15.41
CA VAL A 13 -5.34 12.21 14.62
C VAL A 13 -6.55 11.83 15.48
N PRO A 14 -7.53 12.72 15.69
CA PRO A 14 -8.69 12.43 16.51
C PRO A 14 -9.44 11.18 16.03
N ASN A 15 -9.92 10.37 16.98
CA ASN A 15 -10.68 9.13 16.75
C ASN A 15 -9.94 8.03 15.96
N ARG A 16 -8.64 8.19 15.68
CA ARG A 16 -7.86 7.13 15.02
C ARG A 16 -7.68 5.96 15.98
N GLN A 17 -8.16 4.79 15.56
CA GLN A 17 -7.88 3.54 16.25
C GLN A 17 -6.51 3.02 15.81
N ILE A 18 -5.69 2.63 16.78
CA ILE A 18 -4.34 2.10 16.54
C ILE A 18 -4.29 0.71 17.14
N TYR A 19 -3.96 -0.27 16.30
CA TYR A 19 -3.86 -1.67 16.69
C TYR A 19 -2.41 -2.11 16.56
N THR A 20 -1.92 -2.87 17.53
CA THR A 20 -0.60 -3.52 17.47
C THR A 20 -0.66 -4.91 16.85
N GLN A 21 -1.87 -5.40 16.56
CA GLN A 21 -2.15 -6.68 15.95
C GLN A 21 -3.30 -6.52 14.97
N ILE A 22 -3.32 -7.33 13.91
CA ILE A 22 -4.41 -7.36 12.96
C ILE A 22 -5.64 -7.96 13.67
N PRO A 23 -6.79 -7.26 13.70
CA PRO A 23 -7.99 -7.80 14.33
C PRO A 23 -8.48 -9.07 13.62
N SER A 24 -8.90 -10.08 14.38
CA SER A 24 -9.36 -11.39 13.85
C SER A 24 -10.58 -11.30 12.93
N GLU A 25 -11.37 -10.26 13.13
CA GLU A 25 -12.59 -9.95 12.40
C GLU A 25 -12.33 -9.15 11.12
N ALA A 26 -11.10 -8.68 10.90
CA ALA A 26 -10.75 -7.93 9.72
C ALA A 26 -10.99 -8.77 8.46
N LYS A 27 -11.93 -8.32 7.62
CA LYS A 27 -12.27 -8.97 6.34
C LYS A 27 -11.49 -8.39 5.16
N PHE A 28 -10.97 -7.19 5.33
CA PHE A 28 -10.27 -6.44 4.30
C PHE A 28 -9.15 -5.64 4.95
N LEU A 29 -7.93 -5.78 4.43
CA LEU A 29 -6.75 -5.08 4.89
C LEU A 29 -6.11 -4.38 3.71
N MET A 30 -5.77 -3.11 3.89
CA MET A 30 -5.06 -2.32 2.90
C MET A 30 -3.68 -1.97 3.43
N TYR A 31 -2.67 -2.31 2.65
CA TYR A 31 -1.29 -1.97 2.93
C TYR A 31 -0.82 -0.94 1.91
N GLU A 32 -0.53 0.28 2.35
CA GLU A 32 -0.20 1.39 1.46
C GLU A 32 1.28 1.41 1.02
N GLY A 33 2.14 0.60 1.66
CA GLY A 33 3.44 0.28 1.08
C GLY A 33 4.60 0.21 2.05
N GLY A 34 5.75 0.65 1.55
CA GLY A 34 7.08 0.25 2.00
C GLY A 34 7.64 -0.80 1.05
N GLU A 35 8.74 -0.48 0.35
CA GLU A 35 9.36 -1.39 -0.63
C GLU A 35 9.65 -2.77 -0.03
N ASN A 36 10.17 -2.81 1.20
CA ASN A 36 10.45 -4.06 1.90
C ASN A 36 9.18 -4.84 2.27
N PHE A 37 8.09 -4.14 2.60
CA PHE A 37 6.81 -4.80 2.87
C PHE A 37 6.32 -5.50 1.61
N LEU A 38 6.27 -4.77 0.50
CA LEU A 38 5.83 -5.32 -0.78
C LEU A 38 6.70 -6.52 -1.21
N LYS A 39 8.02 -6.41 -1.10
CA LYS A 39 8.93 -7.55 -1.40
C LYS A 39 8.68 -8.79 -0.55
N THR A 40 8.31 -8.60 0.72
CA THR A 40 8.12 -9.69 1.68
C THR A 40 6.76 -10.36 1.53
N PHE A 41 5.69 -9.56 1.35
CA PHE A 41 4.31 -10.03 1.46
C PHE A 41 3.55 -10.08 0.13
N LYS A 42 4.19 -9.79 -1.03
CA LYS A 42 3.49 -9.75 -2.33
C LYS A 42 2.65 -11.00 -2.64
N ASP A 43 3.07 -12.18 -2.20
CA ASP A 43 2.39 -13.44 -2.51
C ASP A 43 1.17 -13.69 -1.57
N GLU A 44 1.05 -12.90 -0.50
CA GLU A 44 -0.08 -12.91 0.44
C GLU A 44 -1.12 -11.81 0.11
N ILE A 45 -0.86 -11.01 -0.92
CA ILE A 45 -1.75 -9.92 -1.34
C ILE A 45 -2.68 -10.42 -2.45
N ASP A 46 -3.98 -10.38 -2.19
CA ASP A 46 -5.00 -10.80 -3.17
C ASP A 46 -5.13 -9.81 -4.35
N MET A 47 -4.87 -8.52 -4.11
CA MET A 47 -5.17 -7.45 -5.07
C MET A 47 -4.27 -6.22 -4.87
N PHE A 48 -3.90 -5.59 -5.98
CA PHE A 48 -3.05 -4.42 -6.02
C PHE A 48 -3.81 -3.22 -6.60
N LEU A 49 -3.81 -2.11 -5.86
CA LEU A 49 -4.22 -0.80 -6.37
C LEU A 49 -2.96 0.00 -6.69
N ILE A 50 -2.67 0.18 -7.97
CA ILE A 50 -1.44 0.86 -8.44
C ILE A 50 -1.84 2.21 -9.03
N PHE A 51 -1.27 3.27 -8.49
CA PHE A 51 -1.32 4.62 -9.04
C PHE A 51 -0.05 4.90 -9.84
N GLN A 52 -0.21 5.49 -11.01
CA GLN A 52 0.91 5.93 -11.85
C GLN A 52 0.74 7.42 -12.14
N SER A 53 1.71 8.19 -11.62
CA SER A 53 1.78 9.62 -11.91
C SER A 53 2.17 9.87 -13.37
N SER A 54 1.65 10.95 -13.91
CA SER A 54 2.05 11.53 -15.20
C SER A 54 3.40 12.26 -15.14
N SER A 55 3.92 12.53 -13.93
CA SER A 55 5.23 13.14 -13.73
C SER A 55 6.34 12.09 -13.78
N LEU A 56 7.41 12.38 -14.50
CA LEU A 56 8.63 11.58 -14.54
C LEU A 56 9.72 12.27 -13.72
N ASN A 57 10.45 11.49 -12.93
CA ASN A 57 11.62 11.93 -12.18
C ASN A 57 12.77 10.93 -12.33
N ASP A 58 13.90 11.22 -11.69
CA ASP A 58 15.12 10.42 -11.69
C ASP A 58 15.27 9.52 -10.44
N GLU A 59 14.19 9.37 -9.67
CA GLU A 59 14.18 8.56 -8.46
C GLU A 59 14.25 7.05 -8.77
N LYS A 60 14.80 6.29 -7.82
CA LYS A 60 14.93 4.84 -7.98
C LYS A 60 13.57 4.16 -7.92
N ASN A 61 13.23 3.44 -8.98
CA ASN A 61 12.01 2.63 -9.03
C ASN A 61 12.07 1.41 -8.10
N VAL A 62 10.93 1.07 -7.51
CA VAL A 62 10.70 -0.24 -6.88
C VAL A 62 10.75 -1.32 -7.95
N THR A 63 11.67 -2.27 -7.79
CA THR A 63 11.86 -3.37 -8.76
C THR A 63 11.52 -4.70 -8.10
N ILE A 64 10.42 -5.33 -8.51
CA ILE A 64 9.93 -6.59 -7.95
C ILE A 64 9.38 -7.44 -9.12
N PRO A 65 9.74 -8.73 -9.22
CA PRO A 65 9.27 -9.60 -10.29
C PRO A 65 7.80 -10.01 -10.04
N LEU A 66 6.87 -9.26 -10.61
CA LEU A 66 5.42 -9.50 -10.51
C LEU A 66 4.78 -9.47 -11.90
N ASN A 67 3.84 -10.38 -12.13
CA ASN A 67 3.10 -10.48 -13.39
C ASN A 67 1.65 -10.02 -13.17
N PHE A 68 1.44 -8.71 -13.15
CA PHE A 68 0.11 -8.18 -12.88
C PHE A 68 -0.88 -8.45 -14.01
N LYS A 69 -2.04 -9.00 -13.66
CA LYS A 69 -3.22 -9.06 -14.54
C LYS A 69 -4.15 -7.88 -14.22
N PRO A 70 -4.38 -6.95 -15.17
CA PRO A 70 -5.28 -5.83 -14.94
C PRO A 70 -6.73 -6.31 -14.88
N LEU A 71 -7.41 -5.97 -13.79
CA LEU A 71 -8.86 -6.15 -13.63
C LEU A 71 -9.63 -4.88 -14.03
N TYR A 72 -9.06 -3.72 -13.74
CA TYR A 72 -9.64 -2.41 -14.06
C TYR A 72 -8.55 -1.35 -14.21
N ARG A 73 -8.76 -0.37 -15.08
CA ARG A 73 -7.87 0.80 -15.25
C ARG A 73 -8.69 2.04 -15.60
N ASN A 74 -8.31 3.20 -15.08
CA ASN A 74 -8.92 4.48 -15.45
C ASN A 74 -7.96 5.65 -15.21
N PHE A 75 -8.36 6.82 -15.71
CA PHE A 75 -7.71 8.09 -15.44
C PHE A 75 -8.15 8.66 -14.08
N LEU A 76 -7.21 9.33 -13.42
CA LEU A 76 -7.43 10.17 -12.26
C LEU A 76 -6.81 11.55 -12.54
N GLY A 77 -7.60 12.44 -13.15
CA GLY A 77 -7.07 13.69 -13.67
C GLY A 77 -6.05 13.44 -14.78
N SER A 78 -4.81 13.93 -14.60
CA SER A 78 -3.69 13.66 -15.51
C SER A 78 -3.00 12.32 -15.25
N ASP A 79 -3.25 11.71 -14.09
CA ASP A 79 -2.63 10.45 -13.67
C ASP A 79 -3.51 9.25 -14.05
N THR A 80 -3.01 8.05 -13.77
CA THR A 80 -3.77 6.80 -13.98
C THR A 80 -3.74 5.95 -12.73
N TYR A 81 -4.76 5.10 -12.58
CA TYR A 81 -4.78 4.06 -11.57
C TYR A 81 -5.37 2.77 -12.14
N GLY A 82 -5.04 1.66 -11.51
CA GLY A 82 -5.60 0.37 -11.86
C GLY A 82 -5.66 -0.59 -10.70
N ILE A 83 -6.58 -1.55 -10.83
CA ILE A 83 -6.74 -2.69 -9.94
C ILE A 83 -6.19 -3.91 -10.66
N TYR A 84 -5.33 -4.66 -9.99
CA TYR A 84 -4.61 -5.81 -10.53
C TYR A 84 -4.66 -6.99 -9.57
N GLU A 85 -4.60 -8.20 -10.13
CA GLU A 85 -4.26 -9.44 -9.41
C GLU A 85 -2.90 -9.96 -9.90
N LEU A 86 -2.29 -10.90 -9.17
CA LEU A 86 -1.08 -11.64 -9.62
C LEU A 86 -1.43 -12.88 -10.44
#